data_AF-A0A4V2B8Z6-F1
#
_entry.id   AF-A0A4V2B8Z6-F1
#
_cell.length_a   1.000
_cell.length_b   1.000
_cell.length_c   1.000
_cell.angle_alpha   90.00
_cell.angle_beta   90.00
_cell.angle_gamma   90.00
#
_symmetry.space_group_name_H-M   'P 1'
#
loop_
_entity.id
_entity.type
_entity.pdbx_description
1 polymer ?
#
loop_
_entity_poly.entity_id
_entity_poly.type
_entity_poly.pdbx_seq_one_letter_code
_entity_poly.pdbx_strand_id
1 'polypeptide(L)'
;MQGKGIIKFFGILLAVVSIYYLSFTWVAQKVESDAAEYAKGDAVKEKAYLDSVAELPAYPLLNHTYQYCKNKELALGLDLKGGMNVTMQVSLRELVKALSGNNADPVLNQALHNAEVAQRTSQKDYITLFI
;
A
#
# COMPACT_ATOMS: atom_id res chain seq x y z
N MET A 1 -11.32 33.59 -35.70
CA MET A 1 -12.22 32.55 -35.12
C MET A 1 -11.88 31.11 -35.58
N GLN A 2 -10.82 30.89 -36.40
CA GLN A 2 -10.49 29.59 -37.01
C GLN A 2 -9.85 28.54 -36.07
N GLY A 3 -9.27 28.94 -34.92
CA GLY A 3 -8.70 27.99 -33.96
C GLY A 3 -9.72 27.30 -33.04
N LYS A 4 -10.96 27.79 -32.96
CA LYS A 4 -11.97 27.27 -32.02
C LYS A 4 -12.43 25.86 -32.36
N GLY A 5 -12.43 25.47 -33.64
CA GLY A 5 -12.81 24.12 -34.10
C GLY A 5 -11.80 23.06 -33.69
N ILE A 6 -10.51 23.35 -33.88
CA ILE A 6 -9.40 22.44 -33.50
C ILE A 6 -9.36 22.23 -31.98
N ILE A 7 -9.51 23.30 -31.20
CA ILE A 7 -9.54 23.21 -29.73
C ILE A 7 -10.72 22.36 -29.25
N LYS A 8 -11.92 22.52 -29.84
CA LYS A 8 -13.08 21.68 -29.51
C LYS A 8 -12.86 20.22 -29.90
N PHE A 9 -12.25 19.96 -31.06
CA PHE A 9 -11.91 18.60 -31.49
C PHE A 9 -10.93 17.92 -30.52
N PHE A 10 -9.83 18.59 -30.17
CA PHE A 10 -8.87 18.07 -29.18
C PHE A 10 -9.50 17.89 -27.79
N GLY A 11 -10.37 18.81 -27.38
CA GLY A 11 -11.10 18.69 -26.11
C GLY A 11 -12.02 17.47 -26.06
N ILE A 12 -12.77 17.21 -27.15
CA ILE A 12 -13.62 16.02 -27.25
C ILE A 12 -12.78 14.75 -27.28
N LEU A 13 -11.70 14.72 -28.07
CA LEU A 13 -10.81 13.57 -28.15
C LEU A 13 -10.19 13.26 -26.77
N LEU A 14 -9.71 14.28 -26.07
CA LEU A 14 -9.16 14.14 -24.73
C LEU A 14 -10.22 13.67 -23.72
N ALA A 15 -11.46 14.17 -23.82
CA ALA A 15 -12.56 13.70 -22.98
C ALA A 15 -12.87 12.22 -23.21
N VAL A 16 -12.90 11.76 -24.46
CA VAL A 16 -13.11 10.34 -24.79
C VAL A 16 -11.99 9.47 -24.24
N VAL A 17 -10.74 9.88 -24.39
CA VAL A 17 -9.58 9.15 -23.84
C VAL A 17 -9.65 9.09 -22.31
N SER A 18 -10.02 10.19 -21.65
CA SER A 18 -10.19 10.23 -20.19
C SER A 18 -11.29 9.28 -19.72
N ILE A 19 -12.44 9.23 -20.40
CA ILE A 19 -13.53 8.29 -20.08
C ILE A 19 -13.07 6.84 -20.23
N TYR A 20 -12.28 6.54 -21.26
CA TYR A 20 -11.72 5.20 -21.46
C TYR A 20 -10.83 4.77 -20.28
N TYR A 21 -9.90 5.61 -19.82
CA TYR A 21 -9.08 5.29 -18.64
C TYR A 21 -9.89 5.21 -17.34
N LEU A 22 -10.89 6.08 -17.18
CA LEU A 22 -11.76 6.07 -16.00
C LEU A 22 -12.60 4.79 -15.93
N SER A 23 -13.02 4.25 -17.07
CA SER A 23 -13.83 3.02 -17.15
C SER A 23 -13.11 1.80 -16.55
N PHE A 24 -11.79 1.69 -16.72
CA PHE A 24 -11.00 0.61 -16.11
C PHE A 24 -10.98 0.71 -14.59
N THR A 25 -10.89 1.93 -14.07
CA THR A 25 -10.93 2.19 -12.62
C THR A 25 -12.26 1.74 -12.03
N TRP A 26 -13.36 2.05 -12.70
CA TRP A 26 -14.69 1.65 -12.26
C TRP A 26 -14.89 0.11 -12.26
N VAL A 27 -14.41 -0.59 -13.29
CA VAL A 27 -14.47 -2.06 -13.35
C VAL A 27 -13.61 -2.69 -12.26
N ALA A 28 -12.39 -2.19 -12.05
CA ALA A 28 -11.51 -2.68 -10.99
C ALA A 28 -12.14 -2.50 -9.59
N GLN A 29 -12.69 -1.31 -9.31
CA GLN A 29 -13.38 -1.02 -8.05
C GLN A 29 -14.60 -1.90 -7.81
N LYS A 30 -15.34 -2.26 -8.87
CA LYS A 30 -16.48 -3.17 -8.76
C LYS A 30 -16.04 -4.56 -8.28
N VAL A 31 -14.99 -5.12 -8.87
CA VAL A 31 -14.45 -6.43 -8.45
C VAL A 31 -13.90 -6.39 -7.02
N GLU A 32 -13.26 -5.28 -6.63
CA GLU A 32 -12.82 -5.06 -5.24
C GLU A 32 -14.01 -4.99 -4.26
N SER A 33 -15.10 -4.33 -4.65
CA SER A 33 -16.33 -4.28 -3.84
C SER A 33 -16.96 -5.66 -3.68
N ASP A 34 -17.01 -6.46 -4.74
CA ASP A 34 -17.51 -7.83 -4.70
C ASP A 34 -16.63 -8.71 -3.77
N ALA A 35 -15.31 -8.51 -3.82
CA ALA A 35 -14.36 -9.19 -2.93
C ALA A 35 -14.55 -8.80 -1.46
N ALA A 36 -14.78 -7.51 -1.18
CA ALA A 36 -15.03 -7.01 0.17
C ALA A 36 -16.35 -7.56 0.75
N GLU A 37 -17.40 -7.65 -0.08
CA GLU A 37 -18.67 -8.26 0.31
C GLU A 37 -18.52 -9.76 0.61
N TYR A 38 -17.77 -10.49 -0.22
CA TYR A 38 -17.45 -11.90 0.02
C TYR A 38 -16.65 -12.11 1.31
N ALA A 39 -15.68 -11.24 1.57
CA ALA A 39 -14.77 -11.34 2.71
C ALA A 39 -15.42 -10.98 4.05
N LYS A 40 -16.49 -10.17 4.07
CA LYS A 40 -17.18 -9.71 5.29
C LYS A 40 -16.22 -9.14 6.36
N GLY A 41 -15.16 -8.45 5.92
CA GLY A 41 -14.13 -7.86 6.78
C GLY A 41 -12.92 -8.75 7.10
N ASP A 42 -12.84 -9.96 6.53
CA ASP A 42 -11.67 -10.84 6.66
C ASP A 42 -10.66 -10.58 5.52
N ALA A 43 -9.58 -9.86 5.84
CA ALA A 43 -8.55 -9.47 4.89
C ALA A 43 -7.85 -10.68 4.21
N VAL A 44 -7.83 -11.86 4.84
CA VAL A 44 -7.22 -13.06 4.25
C VAL A 44 -8.12 -13.61 3.15
N LYS A 45 -9.43 -13.64 3.39
CA LYS A 45 -10.42 -14.09 2.41
C LYS A 45 -10.56 -13.14 1.24
N GLU A 46 -10.48 -11.83 1.50
CA GLU A 46 -10.49 -10.81 0.45
C GLU A 46 -9.32 -11.00 -0.52
N LYS A 47 -8.10 -11.15 0.01
CA LYS A 47 -6.92 -11.41 -0.82
C LYS A 47 -7.02 -12.70 -1.61
N ALA A 48 -7.47 -13.78 -0.98
CA ALA A 48 -7.65 -15.07 -1.66
C ALA A 48 -8.69 -14.97 -2.80
N TYR A 49 -9.78 -14.23 -2.58
CA TYR A 49 -10.77 -13.99 -3.62
C TYR A 49 -10.18 -13.16 -4.77
N LEU A 50 -9.53 -12.04 -4.46
CA LEU A 50 -8.89 -11.16 -5.46
C LEU A 50 -7.85 -11.91 -6.30
N ASP A 51 -7.08 -12.81 -5.68
CA ASP A 51 -6.10 -13.66 -6.37
C ASP A 51 -6.79 -14.64 -7.33
N SER A 52 -7.90 -15.26 -6.90
CA SER A 52 -8.66 -16.20 -7.72
C SER A 52 -9.35 -15.56 -8.94
N VAL A 53 -9.76 -14.30 -8.82
CA VAL A 53 -10.43 -13.56 -9.91
C VAL A 53 -9.45 -12.78 -10.78
N ALA A 54 -8.15 -12.83 -10.45
CA ALA A 54 -7.12 -12.01 -11.09
C ALA A 54 -6.98 -12.26 -12.60
N GLU A 55 -7.09 -13.53 -13.00
CA GLU A 55 -6.95 -13.98 -14.37
C GLU A 55 -8.28 -14.04 -15.13
N LEU A 56 -9.41 -13.83 -14.44
CA LEU A 56 -10.73 -13.88 -15.07
C LEU A 56 -11.02 -12.62 -15.88
N PRO A 57 -11.71 -12.74 -17.03
CA PRO A 57 -12.16 -11.59 -17.80
C PRO A 57 -13.20 -10.80 -16.99
N ALA A 58 -12.85 -9.57 -16.63
CA ALA A 58 -13.69 -8.70 -15.78
C ALA A 58 -14.33 -7.55 -16.56
N TYR A 59 -13.79 -7.20 -17.73
CA TYR A 59 -14.24 -6.04 -18.48
C TYR A 59 -15.42 -6.39 -19.41
N PRO A 60 -16.53 -5.62 -19.38
CA PRO A 60 -17.78 -6.00 -20.04
C PRO A 60 -17.78 -5.85 -21.56
N LEU A 61 -16.88 -5.05 -22.14
CA LEU A 61 -16.85 -4.74 -23.59
C LEU A 61 -15.72 -5.42 -24.37
N LEU A 62 -14.65 -5.80 -23.68
CA LEU A 62 -13.40 -6.34 -24.20
C LEU A 62 -12.99 -7.39 -23.18
N ASN A 63 -12.59 -8.59 -23.60
CA ASN A 63 -12.20 -9.70 -22.70
C ASN A 63 -10.86 -9.44 -21.97
N HIS A 64 -10.71 -8.26 -21.35
CA HIS A 64 -9.57 -7.91 -20.52
C HIS A 64 -9.73 -8.54 -19.13
N THR A 65 -8.63 -9.07 -18.62
CA THR A 65 -8.57 -9.66 -17.28
C THR A 65 -8.65 -8.59 -16.19
N TYR A 66 -9.05 -8.98 -14.99
CA TYR A 66 -9.01 -8.08 -13.84
C TYR A 66 -7.62 -7.47 -13.64
N GLN A 67 -6.55 -8.26 -13.73
CA GLN A 67 -5.18 -7.75 -13.66
C GLN A 67 -4.88 -6.68 -14.72
N TYR A 68 -5.38 -6.85 -15.94
CA TYR A 68 -5.19 -5.85 -16.99
C TYR A 68 -5.89 -4.53 -16.63
N CYS A 69 -7.15 -4.60 -16.19
CA CYS A 69 -7.88 -3.42 -15.74
C CYS A 69 -7.22 -2.76 -14.53
N LYS A 70 -6.66 -3.57 -13.63
CA LYS A 70 -5.94 -3.10 -12.43
C LYS A 70 -4.67 -2.33 -12.78
N ASN A 71 -3.90 -2.85 -13.73
CA ASN A 71 -2.67 -2.20 -14.18
C ASN A 71 -2.93 -0.90 -14.97
N LYS A 72 -4.13 -0.76 -15.55
CA LYS A 72 -4.58 0.44 -16.27
C LYS A 72 -5.42 1.38 -15.40
N GLU A 73 -5.66 1.01 -14.14
CA GLU A 73 -6.34 1.85 -13.18
C GLU A 73 -5.54 3.14 -12.91
N LEU A 74 -6.23 4.21 -12.57
CA LEU A 74 -5.60 5.43 -12.10
C LEU A 74 -4.76 5.15 -10.85
N ALA A 75 -3.53 5.70 -10.81
CA ALA A 75 -2.66 5.64 -9.65
C ALA A 75 -3.19 6.55 -8.53
N LEU A 76 -4.18 6.04 -7.79
CA LEU A 76 -4.79 6.70 -6.67
C LEU A 76 -3.83 6.67 -5.46
N GLY A 77 -3.69 7.81 -4.79
CA GLY A 77 -2.87 7.92 -3.57
C GLY A 77 -3.51 7.19 -2.37
N LEU A 78 -2.76 7.07 -1.28
CA LEU A 78 -3.20 6.42 -0.04
C LEU A 78 -4.51 6.99 0.51
N ASP A 79 -4.70 8.30 0.37
CA ASP A 79 -5.92 9.00 0.80
C ASP A 79 -7.17 8.58 0.00
N LEU A 80 -6.98 8.25 -1.29
CA LEU A 80 -8.08 7.93 -2.21
C LEU A 80 -8.36 6.43 -2.33
N LYS A 81 -7.33 5.58 -2.20
CA LYS A 81 -7.45 4.12 -2.21
C LYS A 81 -7.65 3.52 -0.83
N GLY A 82 -7.21 4.23 0.21
CA GLY A 82 -6.95 3.62 1.49
C GLY A 82 -5.71 2.72 1.46
N GLY A 83 -5.18 2.42 2.63
CA GLY A 83 -4.03 1.56 2.82
C GLY A 83 -3.26 1.95 4.07
N MET A 84 -2.18 1.22 4.35
CA MET A 84 -1.33 1.48 5.50
C MET A 84 0.09 1.78 5.05
N ASN A 85 0.58 2.99 5.30
CA ASN A 85 2.00 3.26 5.20
C ASN A 85 2.68 2.75 6.49
N VAL A 86 3.42 1.65 6.38
CA VAL A 86 4.15 1.03 7.49
C VAL A 86 5.64 1.12 7.22
N THR A 87 6.33 1.94 7.99
CA THR A 87 7.79 1.91 8.05
C THR A 87 8.22 0.97 9.18
N MET A 88 8.74 -0.20 8.81
CA MET A 88 9.26 -1.15 9.79
C MET A 88 10.61 -0.65 10.32
N GLN A 89 10.65 -0.19 11.56
CA GLN A 89 11.92 0.11 12.25
C GLN A 89 12.37 -1.12 13.04
N VAL A 90 13.62 -1.54 12.83
CA VAL A 90 14.22 -2.59 13.65
C VAL A 90 14.57 -2.01 15.00
N SER A 91 14.02 -2.57 16.08
CA SER A 91 14.39 -2.19 17.44
C SER A 91 15.81 -2.69 17.75
N LEU A 92 16.76 -1.76 17.89
CA LEU A 92 18.15 -2.08 18.25
C LEU A 92 18.25 -2.73 19.64
N ARG A 93 17.37 -2.37 20.58
CA ARG A 93 17.23 -3.07 21.86
C ARG A 93 16.95 -4.56 21.67
N GLU A 94 15.91 -4.87 20.89
CA GLU A 94 15.48 -6.25 20.69
C GLU A 94 16.54 -7.02 19.91
N LEU A 95 17.26 -6.36 19.00
CA LEU A 95 18.43 -6.94 18.36
C LEU A 95 19.51 -7.32 19.38
N VAL A 96 19.91 -6.41 20.27
CA VAL A 96 20.93 -6.69 21.30
C VAL A 96 20.46 -7.79 22.26
N LYS A 97 19.18 -7.78 22.66
CA LYS A 97 18.58 -8.82 23.51
C LYS A 97 18.48 -10.18 22.82
N ALA A 98 18.17 -10.21 21.52
CA ALA A 98 18.16 -11.44 20.74
C ALA A 98 19.58 -12.00 20.57
N LEU A 99 20.57 -11.14 20.31
CA LEU A 99 21.98 -11.52 20.21
C LEU A 99 22.56 -12.02 21.54
N SER A 100 22.05 -11.55 22.67
CA SER A 100 22.44 -12.06 24.00
C SER A 100 21.78 -13.39 24.37
N GLY A 101 20.93 -13.95 23.49
CA GLY A 101 20.19 -15.19 23.76
C GLY A 101 19.02 -15.01 24.73
N ASN A 102 18.40 -13.82 24.76
CA ASN A 102 17.35 -13.46 25.74
C ASN A 102 17.83 -13.61 27.19
N ASN A 103 19.07 -13.25 27.46
CA ASN A 103 19.64 -13.34 28.79
C ASN A 103 18.86 -12.46 29.79
N ALA A 104 18.45 -13.05 30.91
CA ALA A 104 17.65 -12.40 31.96
C ALA A 104 18.51 -11.67 33.01
N ASP A 105 19.82 -11.54 32.78
CA ASP A 105 20.73 -10.84 33.69
C ASP A 105 20.22 -9.42 34.02
N PRO A 106 20.04 -9.07 35.30
CA PRO A 106 19.60 -7.75 35.72
C PRO A 106 20.53 -6.63 35.23
N VAL A 107 21.85 -6.87 35.12
CA VAL A 107 22.80 -5.85 34.68
C VAL A 107 22.59 -5.50 33.20
N LEU A 108 22.38 -6.51 32.35
CA LEU A 108 22.12 -6.32 30.92
C LEU A 108 20.79 -5.58 30.68
N ASN A 109 19.74 -5.97 31.38
CA ASN A 109 18.43 -5.33 31.27
C ASN A 109 18.48 -3.87 31.76
N GLN A 110 19.26 -3.60 32.81
CA GLN A 110 19.52 -2.24 33.27
C GLN A 110 20.25 -1.41 32.21
N ALA A 111 21.28 -1.96 31.56
CA ALA A 111 22.01 -1.29 30.48
C ALA A 111 21.12 -0.99 29.26
N LEU A 112 20.31 -1.96 28.82
CA LEU A 112 19.33 -1.79 27.74
C LEU A 112 18.26 -0.73 28.06
N HIS A 113 17.85 -0.63 29.32
CA HIS A 113 16.92 0.38 29.80
C HIS A 113 17.56 1.78 29.82
N ASN A 114 18.75 1.89 30.39
CA ASN A 114 19.49 3.15 30.47
C ASN A 114 19.80 3.72 29.08
N ALA A 115 20.20 2.86 28.13
CA ALA A 115 20.44 3.26 26.75
C ALA A 115 19.18 3.80 26.05
N GLU A 116 18.01 3.21 26.30
CA GLU A 116 16.74 3.71 25.73
C GLU A 116 16.34 5.06 26.34
N VAL A 117 16.49 5.22 27.66
CA VAL A 117 16.21 6.50 28.32
C VAL A 117 17.15 7.58 27.79
N ALA A 118 18.43 7.27 27.62
CA ALA A 118 19.41 8.19 27.04
C ALA A 118 19.12 8.51 25.56
N GLN A 119 18.62 7.53 24.79
CA GLN A 119 18.29 7.73 23.37
C GLN A 119 17.13 8.72 23.18
N ARG A 120 16.21 8.82 24.14
CA ARG A 120 15.11 9.80 24.06
C ARG A 120 15.58 11.25 24.11
N THR A 121 16.74 11.51 24.71
CA THR A 121 17.28 12.87 24.90
C THR A 121 18.58 13.12 24.12
N SER A 122 19.21 12.08 23.58
CA SER A 122 20.48 12.14 22.87
C SER A 122 20.32 11.89 21.37
N GLN A 123 21.11 12.57 20.55
CA GLN A 123 21.21 12.30 19.10
C GLN A 123 22.24 11.21 18.75
N LYS A 124 22.88 10.60 19.76
CA LYS A 124 23.89 9.55 19.55
C LYS A 124 23.23 8.20 19.24
N ASP A 125 23.96 7.35 18.53
CA ASP A 125 23.50 6.01 18.16
C ASP A 125 23.24 5.12 19.40
N TYR A 126 22.25 4.24 19.30
CA TYR A 126 21.84 3.38 20.42
C TYR A 126 22.98 2.51 20.94
N ILE A 127 23.81 1.96 20.04
CA ILE A 127 24.93 1.10 20.42
C ILE A 127 25.97 1.91 21.20
N THR A 128 26.16 3.18 20.85
CA THR A 128 27.07 4.09 21.57
C THR A 128 26.55 4.45 22.96
N LEU A 129 25.23 4.47 23.15
CA LEU A 129 24.60 4.74 24.45
C LEU A 129 24.49 3.49 25.34
N PHE A 130 24.64 2.31 24.74
CA PHE A 130 24.57 1.02 25.41
C PHE A 130 25.91 0.57 26.00
N ILE A 131 27.02 0.90 25.33
CA ILE A 131 28.40 0.66 25.78
C ILE A 131 28.76 1.65 26.90
#